data_AF-A0A9E2GEI6-F1
#
_entry.id   AF-A0A9E2GEI6-F1
#
_cell.length_a   1.000
_cell.length_b   1.000
_cell.length_c   1.000
_cell.angle_alpha   90.00
_cell.angle_beta   90.00
_cell.angle_gamma   90.00
#
_symmetry.space_group_name_H-M   'P 1'
#
loop_
_entity.id
_entity.type
_entity.pdbx_description
1 polymer ?
#
loop_
_entity_poly.entity_id
_entity_poly.type
_entity_poly.pdbx_seq_one_letter_code
_entity_poly.pdbx_strand_id
1 'polypeptide(L)'
;LRFAPLIKEKEATSNGGLLSKLMPRRHRSSQEKRKDDIVDNKQHVWILRDKQLVAIAIVTGVSDGKMTEVISGDIEPGMELVVDTMRERQ
;
A
#
# COMPACT_ATOMS: atom_id res chain seq x y z
N LEU A 1 -11.62 0.43 3.20
CA LEU A 1 -10.81 0.31 1.96
C LEU A 1 -9.44 -0.23 2.32
N ARG A 2 -9.05 -1.42 1.86
CA ARG A 2 -7.78 -2.07 2.29
C ARG A 2 -7.00 -2.76 1.18
N PHE A 3 -7.32 -2.46 -0.08
CA PHE A 3 -6.49 -2.89 -1.19
C PHE A 3 -5.13 -2.18 -1.08
N ALA A 4 -4.03 -2.81 -1.50
CA ALA A 4 -2.69 -2.22 -1.58
C ALA A 4 -1.89 -3.12 -2.52
N PRO A 5 -1.67 -2.71 -3.78
CA PRO A 5 -1.05 -3.58 -4.76
C PRO A 5 0.42 -3.84 -4.40
N LEU A 6 0.86 -5.08 -4.62
CA LEU A 6 2.27 -5.44 -4.54
C LEU A 6 2.98 -4.86 -5.75
N ILE A 7 3.40 -3.60 -5.66
CA ILE A 7 4.33 -3.02 -6.64
C ILE A 7 5.63 -3.82 -6.47
N LYS A 8 6.05 -4.56 -7.50
CA LYS A 8 7.37 -5.22 -7.50
C LYS A 8 8.45 -4.15 -7.43
N GLU A 9 8.82 -3.74 -6.22
CA GLU A 9 10.06 -3.02 -5.97
C GLU A 9 11.20 -3.92 -6.43
N LYS A 10 12.07 -3.41 -7.30
CA LYS A 10 13.28 -4.13 -7.70
C LYS A 10 14.05 -4.45 -6.42
N GLU A 11 14.32 -5.74 -6.20
CA GLU A 11 15.12 -6.21 -5.08
C GLU A 11 16.40 -5.36 -4.98
N ALA A 12 16.52 -4.56 -3.92
CA ALA A 12 17.80 -4.00 -3.56
C ALA A 12 18.69 -5.19 -3.19
N THR A 13 19.58 -5.57 -4.11
CA THR A 13 20.63 -6.56 -3.86
C THR A 13 21.43 -6.08 -2.65
N SER A 14 21.09 -6.56 -1.45
CA SER A 14 21.89 -6.29 -0.28
C SER A 14 23.20 -7.03 -0.46
N ASN A 15 24.21 -6.29 -0.93
CA ASN A 15 25.57 -6.76 -1.19
C ASN A 15 26.31 -7.00 0.15
N GLY A 16 25.74 -7.83 1.02
CA GLY A 16 26.29 -8.19 2.32
C GLY A 16 27.30 -9.32 2.16
N GLY A 17 28.52 -8.98 1.73
CA GLY A 17 29.63 -9.92 1.60
C GLY A 17 29.97 -10.67 2.91
N LEU A 18 30.92 -11.60 2.83
CA LEU A 18 31.33 -12.55 3.88
C LEU A 18 31.60 -11.92 5.27
N LEU A 19 31.90 -10.62 5.33
CA LEU A 19 32.05 -9.84 6.57
C LEU A 19 30.76 -9.74 7.40
N SER A 20 29.58 -9.81 6.77
CA SER A 20 28.27 -9.78 7.44
C SER A 20 27.97 -11.02 8.29
N LYS A 21 28.74 -12.11 8.11
CA LYS A 21 28.61 -13.35 8.87
C LYS A 21 29.46 -13.38 10.15
N LEU A 22 30.39 -12.43 10.33
CA LEU A 22 31.27 -12.35 11.50
C LEU A 22 30.79 -11.32 12.54
N MET A 23 29.84 -10.46 12.20
CA MET A 23 29.25 -9.50 13.13
C MET A 23 28.08 -10.17 13.87
N PRO A 24 28.03 -10.16 15.22
CA PRO A 24 26.85 -10.56 15.96
C PRO A 24 25.68 -9.70 15.50
N ARG A 25 24.70 -10.35 14.89
CA ARG A 25 23.54 -9.70 14.29
C ARG A 25 22.78 -8.96 15.39
N ARG A 26 22.86 -7.62 15.40
CA ARG A 26 22.03 -6.81 16.28
C ARG A 26 20.58 -7.16 15.96
N HIS A 27 19.80 -7.58 16.96
CA HIS A 27 18.37 -7.76 16.81
C HIS A 27 17.78 -6.44 16.32
N ARG A 28 17.57 -6.34 15.00
CA ARG A 28 16.59 -5.41 14.46
C ARG A 28 15.27 -5.98 14.92
N SER A 29 14.74 -5.46 16.01
CA SER A 29 13.29 -5.35 16.10
C SER A 29 12.90 -4.71 14.78
N SER A 30 12.22 -5.46 13.92
CA SER A 30 11.46 -4.86 12.83
C SER A 30 10.36 -4.08 13.51
N GLN A 31 10.73 -2.91 14.02
CA GLN A 31 9.81 -1.84 14.29
C GLN A 31 9.62 -1.13 12.95
N GLU A 32 9.12 -1.88 11.97
CA GLU A 32 8.18 -1.25 11.05
C GLU A 32 7.00 -0.88 11.94
N LYS A 33 7.06 0.35 12.45
CA LYS A 33 5.87 1.06 12.87
C LYS A 33 4.95 1.03 11.65
N ARG A 34 4.10 0.01 11.57
CA ARG A 34 2.73 0.23 11.14
C ARG A 34 2.24 1.29 12.10
N LYS A 35 2.36 2.54 11.66
CA LYS A 35 1.51 3.59 12.17
C LYS A 35 0.10 3.13 11.82
N ASP A 36 -0.49 2.35 12.72
CA ASP A 36 -1.91 2.47 12.99
C ASP A 36 -2.08 3.90 13.51
N ASP A 37 -2.10 4.86 12.58
CA ASP A 37 -2.53 6.21 12.85
C ASP A 37 -4.05 6.12 13.02
N ILE A 38 -4.44 5.89 14.26
CA ILE A 38 -5.73 6.30 14.81
C ILE A 38 -5.94 7.76 14.39
N VAL A 39 -6.88 7.98 13.46
CA VAL A 39 -7.35 9.28 12.94
C VAL A 39 -6.40 10.03 12.00
N ASP A 40 -5.89 9.38 10.95
CA ASP A 40 -5.72 10.11 9.68
C ASP A 40 -6.67 9.48 8.67
N ASN A 41 -7.76 10.19 8.38
CA ASN A 41 -8.75 9.79 7.37
C ASN A 41 -8.16 9.76 5.95
N LYS A 42 -6.84 9.96 5.79
CA LYS A 42 -6.14 9.85 4.52
C LYS A 42 -5.98 8.39 4.13
N GLN A 43 -6.49 8.04 2.96
CA GLN A 43 -6.39 6.73 2.35
C GLN A 43 -5.93 6.88 0.90
N HIS A 44 -5.60 5.78 0.26
CA HIS A 44 -5.35 5.75 -1.18
C HIS A 44 -6.35 4.82 -1.87
N VAL A 45 -6.75 5.22 -3.06
CA VAL A 45 -7.40 4.35 -4.04
C VAL A 45 -6.52 4.26 -5.26
N TRP A 46 -6.73 3.24 -6.10
CA TRP A 46 -5.94 3.03 -7.29
C TRP A 46 -6.83 3.07 -8.51
N ILE A 47 -6.32 3.72 -9.56
CA ILE A 47 -6.88 3.66 -10.90
C ILE A 47 -5.90 2.93 -11.82
N LEU A 48 -6.40 2.45 -12.95
CA LEU A 48 -5.57 1.90 -14.00
C LEU A 48 -5.38 2.97 -15.09
N ARG A 49 -4.14 3.46 -15.27
CA ARG A 49 -3.76 4.32 -16.41
C ARG A 49 -2.62 3.64 -17.15
N ASP A 50 -2.76 3.48 -18.47
CA ASP A 50 -1.73 2.85 -19.32
C ASP A 50 -1.24 1.49 -18.81
N LYS A 51 -2.18 0.68 -18.27
CA LYS A 51 -1.90 -0.64 -17.65
C LYS A 51 -1.03 -0.57 -16.39
N GLN A 52 -0.91 0.60 -15.78
CA GLN A 52 -0.19 0.84 -14.54
C GLN A 52 -1.15 1.31 -13.45
N LEU A 53 -0.91 0.86 -12.22
CA LEU A 53 -1.67 1.30 -11.05
C LEU A 53 -1.16 2.68 -10.62
N VAL A 54 -2.05 3.67 -10.63
CA VAL A 54 -1.77 5.02 -10.16
C VAL A 54 -2.57 5.26 -8.89
N ALA A 55 -1.86 5.62 -7.82
CA ALA A 55 -2.48 5.91 -6.53
C ALA A 55 -3.05 7.33 -6.51
N ILE A 56 -4.26 7.47 -5.99
CA ILE A 56 -4.93 8.76 -5.72
C ILE A 56 -5.16 8.84 -4.22
N ALA A 57 -4.65 9.90 -3.60
CA ALA A 57 -4.91 10.19 -2.20
C ALA A 57 -6.35 10.70 -2.02
N ILE A 58 -7.05 10.15 -1.04
CA ILE A 58 -8.41 10.52 -0.68
C ILE A 58 -8.52 10.75 0.82
N VAL A 59 -9.52 11.50 1.25
CA VAL A 59 -9.94 11.60 2.65
C VAL A 59 -11.27 10.86 2.81
N THR A 60 -11.32 9.88 3.70
CA THR A 60 -12.52 9.09 3.97
C THR A 60 -13.31 9.64 5.16
N GLY A 61 -14.63 9.50 5.11
CA GLY A 61 -15.53 9.85 6.21
C GLY A 61 -16.06 8.63 6.94
N VAL A 62 -17.36 8.62 7.22
CA VAL A 62 -18.00 7.50 7.91
C VAL A 62 -17.99 6.24 7.04
N SER A 63 -17.92 5.07 7.68
CA SER A 63 -17.94 3.79 7.02
C SER A 63 -18.80 2.81 7.81
N ASP A 64 -19.67 2.07 7.14
CA ASP A 64 -20.52 1.03 7.75
C ASP A 64 -19.93 -0.38 7.57
N GLY A 65 -18.70 -0.47 7.05
CA GLY A 65 -18.01 -1.71 6.75
C GLY A 65 -18.31 -2.30 5.35
N LYS A 66 -19.34 -1.82 4.66
CA LYS A 66 -19.63 -2.15 3.25
C LYS A 66 -19.33 -0.97 2.33
N MET A 67 -19.75 0.22 2.75
CA MET A 67 -19.55 1.48 2.07
C MET A 67 -18.69 2.41 2.93
N THR A 68 -17.81 3.15 2.28
CA THR A 68 -16.97 4.17 2.90
C THR A 68 -17.25 5.50 2.21
N GLU A 69 -17.61 6.52 2.97
CA GLU A 69 -17.75 7.88 2.46
C GLU A 69 -16.38 8.43 2.03
N VAL A 70 -16.36 9.17 0.92
CA VAL A 70 -15.18 9.94 0.49
C VAL A 70 -15.52 11.43 0.61
N ILE A 71 -14.78 12.12 1.48
CA ILE A 71 -14.96 13.55 1.76
C ILE A 71 -14.23 14.40 0.72
N SER A 72 -13.03 13.98 0.30
CA SER A 72 -12.23 14.70 -0.71
C SER A 72 -11.21 13.80 -1.39
N GLY A 73 -10.71 14.24 -2.53
CA GLY A 73 -9.74 13.54 -3.37
C GLY A 73 -10.00 13.82 -4.84
N ASP A 74 -9.02 13.51 -5.69
CA ASP A 74 -9.14 13.67 -7.14
C ASP A 74 -9.87 12.48 -7.77
N ILE A 75 -11.10 12.24 -7.33
CA ILE A 75 -11.98 11.19 -7.86
C ILE A 75 -13.37 11.75 -8.18
N GLU A 76 -14.00 11.19 -9.20
CA GLU A 76 -15.31 11.64 -9.69
C GLU A 76 -16.29 10.45 -9.78
N PRO A 77 -17.60 10.69 -9.66
CA PRO A 77 -18.60 9.65 -9.91
C PRO A 77 -18.43 9.02 -11.30
N GLY A 78 -18.45 7.69 -11.35
CA GLY A 78 -18.24 6.93 -12.59
C GLY A 78 -16.77 6.62 -12.91
N MET A 79 -15.81 7.14 -12.13
CA MET A 79 -14.41 6.77 -12.26
C MET A 79 -14.18 5.33 -11.81
N GLU A 80 -13.52 4.54 -12.65
CA GLU A 80 -13.19 3.14 -12.33
C GLU A 80 -12.03 3.07 -11.32
N LEU A 81 -12.26 2.35 -10.22
CA LEU A 81 -11.27 2.10 -9.18
C LEU A 81 -10.91 0.61 -9.12
N VAL A 82 -9.64 0.32 -8.86
CA VAL A 82 -9.14 -1.03 -8.63
C VAL A 82 -9.41 -1.42 -7.17
N VAL A 83 -10.15 -2.50 -6.98
CA VAL A 83 -10.56 -3.00 -5.66
C VAL A 83 -9.93 -4.35 -5.28
N ASP A 84 -9.37 -5.08 -6.25
CA ASP A 84 -8.69 -6.36 -6.04
C ASP A 84 -7.73 -6.69 -7.20
N THR A 85 -6.88 -7.71 -7.01
CA THR A 85 -5.99 -8.28 -8.03
C THR A 85 -6.18 -9.79 -8.11
N MET A 86 -6.32 -10.31 -9.33
CA MET A 86 -6.28 -11.74 -9.56
C MET A 86 -4.83 -12.22 -9.64
N ARG A 87 -4.48 -13.23 -8.83
CA ARG A 87 -3.25 -14.00 -9.01
C ARG A 87 -3.61 -15.26 -9.81
N GLU A 88 -3.00 -15.43 -10.98
CA GLU A 88 -3.07 -16.70 -11.69
C GLU A 88 -2.32 -17.75 -10.86
N ARG A 89 -2.98 -18.87 -10.50
CA ARG A 89 -2.27 -19.99 -9.88
C ARG A 89 -1.40 -20.63 -10.97
N GLN A 90 -0.09 -20.61 -10.76
CA GLN A 90 0.85 -21.47 -11.48
C GLN A 90 0.80 -22.89 -10.93
#